data_AF-A0A1Q3X6D8-F1
#
_entry.id   AF-A0A1Q3X6D8-F1
#
_cell.length_a   1.000
_cell.length_b   1.000
_cell.length_c   1.000
_cell.angle_alpha   90.00
_cell.angle_beta   90.00
_cell.angle_gamma   90.00
#
_symmetry.space_group_name_H-M   'P 1'
#
loop_
_entity.id
_entity.type
_entity.pdbx_description
1 polymer ?
#
loop_
_entity_poly.entity_id
_entity_poly.type
_entity_poly.pdbx_seq_one_letter_code
_entity_poly.pdbx_strand_id
1 'polypeptide(L)'
;MLEVNIIMDIRGSRDFTNVAQVARGIKIRFIVRVWRDFERAYRPFRNRHFAFTLYFDGAVPDGFEYKHVASMEYTSTNGDNDTFKEIILAEGTPSKPGEYKYGIRAEAAGQELFDEDPWLIIL
;
A
#
# COMPACT_ATOMS: atom_id res chain seq x y z
N MET A 1 9.58 16.09 13.83
CA MET A 1 8.76 16.12 12.61
C MET A 1 7.63 15.12 12.82
N LEU A 2 6.37 15.51 12.62
CA LEU A 2 5.24 14.58 12.75
C LEU A 2 5.16 13.68 11.51
N GLU A 3 4.76 12.42 11.70
CA GLU A 3 4.63 11.40 10.64
C GLU A 3 3.27 10.70 10.77
N VAL A 4 2.64 10.41 9.62
CA VAL A 4 1.42 9.59 9.51
C VAL A 4 1.68 8.43 8.56
N ASN A 5 1.37 7.22 9.05
CA ASN A 5 1.45 6.00 8.26
C ASN A 5 0.05 5.61 7.80
N ILE A 6 -0.16 5.61 6.48
CA ILE A 6 -1.34 5.04 5.85
C ILE A 6 -1.01 3.59 5.54
N ILE A 7 -1.60 2.69 6.32
CA ILE A 7 -1.24 1.27 6.32
C ILE A 7 -2.35 0.46 5.67
N MET A 8 -1.98 -0.34 4.67
CA MET A 8 -2.83 -1.37 4.08
C MET A 8 -2.41 -2.73 4.62
N ASP A 9 -3.30 -3.37 5.38
CA ASP A 9 -3.08 -4.72 5.89
C ASP A 9 -3.66 -5.78 4.94
N ILE A 10 -2.80 -6.66 4.43
CA ILE A 10 -3.19 -7.73 3.51
C ILE A 10 -3.16 -9.06 4.27
N ARG A 11 -4.30 -9.43 4.90
CA ARG A 11 -4.50 -10.67 5.68
C ARG A 11 -5.43 -11.71 5.04
N GLY A 12 -5.96 -11.45 3.85
CA GLY A 12 -6.99 -12.31 3.23
C GLY A 12 -8.44 -11.87 3.51
N SER A 13 -8.66 -10.92 4.42
CA SER A 13 -9.84 -10.05 4.49
C SER A 13 -9.42 -8.60 4.34
N ARG A 14 -10.23 -7.82 3.59
CA ARG A 14 -9.92 -6.44 3.18
C ARG A 14 -10.46 -5.47 4.22
N ASP A 15 -9.69 -5.18 5.26
CA ASP A 15 -9.99 -4.04 6.13
C ASP A 15 -9.19 -2.84 5.62
N PHE A 16 -9.87 -1.99 4.85
CA PHE A 16 -9.27 -0.78 4.27
C PHE A 16 -9.80 0.47 4.97
N THR A 17 -8.91 1.43 5.25
CA THR A 17 -9.33 2.76 5.73
C THR A 17 -9.73 3.61 4.53
N ASN A 18 -11.03 3.68 4.25
CA ASN A 18 -11.55 4.36 3.05
C ASN A 18 -11.20 5.84 2.94
N VAL A 19 -10.88 6.52 4.06
CA VAL A 19 -10.52 7.94 4.08
C VAL A 19 -9.41 8.19 5.11
N ALA A 20 -8.29 8.76 4.66
CA ALA A 20 -7.22 9.25 5.53
C ALA A 20 -7.22 10.78 5.55
N GLN A 21 -7.30 11.39 6.73
CA GLN A 21 -7.20 12.84 6.90
C GLN A 21 -5.86 13.20 7.56
N VAL A 22 -5.07 14.06 6.93
CA VAL A 22 -3.73 14.43 7.39
C VAL A 22 -3.54 15.94 7.31
N ALA A 23 -2.90 16.55 8.30
CA ALA A 23 -2.55 17.97 8.21
C ALA A 23 -1.38 18.18 7.23
N ARG A 24 -1.41 19.30 6.50
CA ARG A 24 -0.31 19.72 5.61
C ARG A 24 1.04 19.81 6.33
N GLY A 25 2.12 19.56 5.59
CA GLY A 25 3.50 19.61 6.11
C GLY A 25 3.87 18.44 7.02
N ILE A 26 3.01 17.43 7.17
CA ILE A 26 3.30 16.17 7.85
C ILE A 26 3.84 15.17 6.84
N LYS A 27 4.84 14.38 7.26
CA LYS A 27 5.36 13.29 6.43
C LYS A 27 4.31 12.17 6.37
N ILE A 28 3.89 11.81 5.16
CA ILE A 28 2.95 10.73 4.88
C ILE A 28 3.74 9.56 4.30
N ARG A 29 3.46 8.35 4.79
CA ARG A 29 4.02 7.11 4.25
C ARG A 29 2.90 6.15 3.91
N PHE A 30 2.91 5.65 2.68
CA PHE A 30 2.02 4.57 2.25
C PHE A 30 2.76 3.25 2.46
N ILE A 31 2.20 2.39 3.32
CA ILE A 31 2.84 1.15 3.73
C ILE A 31 1.88 0.01 3.45
N VAL A 32 2.36 -1.01 2.75
CA VAL A 32 1.69 -2.30 2.63
C VAL A 32 2.28 -3.27 3.64
N ARG A 33 1.40 -3.91 4.42
CA ARG A 33 1.74 -5.02 5.31
C ARG A 33 1.25 -6.31 4.70
N VAL A 34 2.20 -7.13 4.27
CA VAL A 34 1.90 -8.46 3.75
C VAL A 34 2.03 -9.46 4.88
N TRP A 35 0.89 -10.02 5.30
CA TRP A 35 0.87 -11.02 6.37
C TRP A 35 1.25 -12.39 5.84
N ARG A 36 1.84 -13.20 6.71
CA ARG A 36 2.41 -14.48 6.30
C ARG A 36 1.35 -15.51 5.87
N ASP A 37 0.18 -15.46 6.46
CA ASP A 37 -0.98 -16.28 6.06
C ASP A 37 -1.41 -15.98 4.62
N PHE A 38 -1.41 -14.70 4.23
CA PHE A 38 -1.59 -14.29 2.84
C PHE A 38 -0.49 -14.86 1.95
N GLU A 39 0.79 -14.70 2.30
CA GLU A 39 1.89 -15.29 1.53
C GLU A 39 1.72 -16.82 1.35
N ARG A 40 1.18 -17.53 2.35
CA ARG A 40 0.91 -18.98 2.30
C ARG A 40 -0.29 -19.34 1.44
N ALA A 41 -1.38 -18.60 1.51
CA ALA A 41 -2.58 -18.84 0.70
C ALA A 41 -2.25 -18.77 -0.80
N TYR A 42 -1.33 -17.89 -1.18
CA TYR A 42 -0.89 -17.68 -2.56
C TYR A 42 0.41 -18.45 -2.91
N ARG A 43 0.79 -19.46 -2.12
CA ARG A 43 1.92 -20.37 -2.40
C ARG A 43 1.83 -21.11 -3.76
N PRO A 44 0.65 -21.49 -4.30
CA PRO A 44 0.58 -22.25 -5.55
C PRO A 44 0.89 -21.46 -6.82
N PHE A 45 0.90 -20.12 -6.79
CA PHE A 45 1.12 -19.30 -7.98
C PHE A 45 2.58 -19.43 -8.45
N ARG A 46 2.79 -20.10 -9.58
CA ARG A 46 4.09 -20.26 -10.25
C ARG A 46 4.51 -18.93 -10.86
N ASN A 47 5.07 -18.04 -10.03
CA ASN A 47 5.99 -16.93 -10.33
C ASN A 47 6.01 -16.04 -9.08
N ARG A 48 7.12 -16.10 -8.33
CA ARG A 48 7.25 -15.80 -6.89
C ARG A 48 7.27 -14.30 -6.53
N HIS A 49 6.65 -13.45 -7.34
CA HIS A 49 6.69 -12.01 -7.16
C HIS A 49 5.28 -11.46 -6.95
N PHE A 50 5.11 -10.75 -5.84
CA PHE A 50 3.99 -9.85 -5.62
C PHE A 50 4.40 -8.49 -6.12
N ALA A 51 3.57 -7.85 -6.93
CA ALA A 51 3.71 -6.45 -7.30
C ALA A 51 2.64 -5.64 -6.59
N PHE A 52 3.06 -4.53 -5.97
CA PHE A 52 2.19 -3.58 -5.31
C PHE A 52 2.35 -2.24 -6.00
N THR A 53 1.22 -1.66 -6.39
CA THR A 53 1.18 -0.38 -7.08
C THR A 53 0.41 0.62 -6.23
N LEU A 54 1.01 1.76 -5.90
CA LEU A 54 0.29 2.96 -5.48
C LEU A 54 0.09 3.83 -6.71
N TYR A 55 -1.12 4.35 -6.93
CA TYR A 55 -1.39 5.33 -7.98
C TYR A 55 -2.36 6.40 -7.49
N PHE A 56 -2.32 7.58 -8.09
CA PHE A 56 -3.28 8.66 -7.85
C PHE A 56 -4.22 8.80 -9.05
N ASP A 57 -5.52 8.98 -8.80
CA ASP A 57 -6.52 9.18 -9.84
C ASP A 57 -6.80 10.69 -10.01
N GLY A 58 -6.34 11.25 -11.12
CA GLY A 58 -6.42 12.69 -11.39
C GLY A 58 -5.29 13.50 -10.77
N ALA A 59 -5.51 14.06 -9.57
CA ALA A 59 -4.57 14.96 -8.92
C ALA A 59 -3.56 14.21 -8.04
N VAL A 60 -2.28 14.62 -8.12
CA VAL A 60 -1.19 14.07 -7.29
C VAL A 60 -0.78 15.12 -6.26
N PRO A 61 -0.71 14.78 -4.95
CA PRO A 61 -0.17 15.70 -3.95
C PRO A 61 1.30 16.04 -4.25
N ASP A 62 1.73 17.24 -3.88
CA ASP A 62 3.13 17.63 -4.06
C ASP A 62 4.07 16.73 -3.24
N GLY A 63 5.19 16.32 -3.86
CA GLY A 63 6.14 15.39 -3.25
C GLY A 63 5.82 13.91 -3.46
N PHE A 64 4.75 13.58 -4.21
CA PHE A 64 4.45 12.21 -4.64
C PHE A 64 4.58 12.04 -6.16
N GLU A 65 4.89 10.83 -6.58
CA GLU A 65 4.80 10.40 -7.97
C GLU A 65 3.38 9.94 -8.28
N TYR A 66 2.94 10.10 -9.54
CA TYR A 66 1.62 9.66 -9.99
C TYR A 66 1.39 8.16 -9.75
N LYS A 67 2.44 7.35 -9.95
CA LYS A 67 2.40 5.90 -9.83
C LYS A 67 3.75 5.39 -9.35
N HIS A 68 3.73 4.53 -8.33
CA HIS A 68 4.91 3.81 -7.85
C HIS A 68 4.62 2.31 -7.83
N VAL A 69 5.61 1.50 -8.21
CA VAL A 69 5.51 0.04 -8.22
C VAL A 69 6.64 -0.53 -7.36
N ALA A 70 6.27 -1.28 -6.33
CA ALA A 70 7.17 -2.04 -5.50
C ALA A 70 6.92 -3.54 -5.70
N SER A 71 7.97 -4.34 -5.73
CA SER A 71 7.85 -5.79 -5.84
C SER A 71 8.44 -6.49 -4.63
N MET A 72 7.81 -7.57 -4.20
CA MET A 72 8.32 -8.43 -3.14
C MET A 72 8.44 -9.87 -3.63
N GLU A 73 9.59 -10.47 -3.33
CA GLU A 73 9.78 -11.90 -3.49
C GLU A 73 9.14 -12.67 -2.33
N TYR A 74 8.44 -13.75 -2.67
CA TYR A 74 8.03 -14.73 -1.69
C TYR A 74 9.26 -15.37 -1.03
N THR A 75 9.37 -15.22 0.29
CA THR A 75 10.40 -15.92 1.07
C THR A 75 9.74 -17.04 1.85
N SER A 76 9.95 -18.29 1.42
CA SER A 76 9.47 -19.49 2.13
C SER A 76 10.09 -19.52 3.53
N THR A 77 9.37 -19.04 4.54
CA THR A 77 9.83 -19.08 5.91
C THR A 77 8.81 -19.82 6.76
N ASN A 78 9.31 -20.77 7.57
CA ASN A 78 8.55 -21.41 8.63
C ASN A 78 8.41 -20.42 9.80
N GLY A 79 7.20 -20.25 10.33
CA GLY A 79 6.95 -19.42 11.51
C GLY A 79 5.50 -18.98 11.63
N ASP A 80 5.24 -18.09 12.58
CA ASP A 80 3.90 -17.72 13.02
C ASP A 80 3.12 -16.90 11.98
N ASN A 81 1.79 -17.06 11.94
CA ASN A 81 0.88 -16.29 11.09
C ASN A 81 0.77 -14.82 11.53
N ASP A 82 1.12 -14.50 12.77
CA ASP A 82 1.11 -13.12 13.29
C ASP A 82 2.34 -12.27 12.88
N THR A 83 3.09 -12.72 11.87
CA THR A 83 4.22 -11.98 11.31
C THR A 83 3.87 -11.38 9.96
N PHE A 84 4.34 -10.16 9.70
CA PHE A 84 4.16 -9.44 8.44
C PHE A 84 5.47 -8.82 7.96
N LYS A 85 5.51 -8.50 6.66
CA LYS A 85 6.54 -7.66 6.06
C LYS A 85 5.95 -6.32 5.69
N GLU A 86 6.73 -5.25 5.90
CA GLU A 86 6.36 -3.91 5.49
C GLU A 86 7.06 -3.53 4.19
N ILE A 87 6.29 -3.00 3.25
CA ILE A 87 6.78 -2.42 2.01
C ILE A 87 6.30 -0.98 1.98
N ILE A 88 7.23 -0.05 1.89
CA ILE A 88 6.93 1.37 1.71
C ILE A 88 6.69 1.58 0.21
N LEU A 89 5.47 2.00 -0.15
CA LEU A 89 5.13 2.30 -1.53
C LEU A 89 5.48 3.74 -1.92
N ALA A 90 5.33 4.70 -1.01
CA ALA A 90 5.73 6.07 -1.25
C ALA A 90 5.87 6.83 0.07
N GLU A 91 6.68 7.88 0.05
CA GLU A 91 6.83 8.82 1.14
C GLU A 91 6.85 10.24 0.59
N GLY A 92 6.18 11.17 1.26
CA GLY A 92 6.12 12.56 0.84
C GLY A 92 5.63 13.47 1.95
N THR A 93 5.91 14.77 1.83
CA THR A 93 5.48 15.80 2.80
C THR A 93 4.72 16.88 2.03
N PRO A 94 3.44 16.65 1.71
CA PRO A 94 2.68 17.56 0.87
C PRO A 94 2.38 18.86 1.62
N SER A 95 2.52 19.97 0.91
CA SER A 95 2.37 21.33 1.45
C SER A 95 1.03 21.96 1.08
N LYS A 96 0.34 21.43 0.06
CA LYS A 96 -0.93 21.98 -0.45
C LYS A 96 -2.13 21.17 0.05
N PRO A 97 -3.16 21.83 0.61
CA PRO A 97 -4.40 21.15 0.97
C PRO A 97 -5.13 20.67 -0.29
N GLY A 98 -5.96 19.63 -0.13
CA GLY A 98 -6.74 19.08 -1.23
C GLY A 98 -7.26 17.68 -0.93
N GLU A 99 -8.15 17.22 -1.80
CA GLU A 99 -8.70 15.87 -1.80
C GLU A 99 -8.09 15.10 -2.97
N TYR A 100 -7.43 13.98 -2.66
CA TYR A 100 -6.66 13.20 -3.61
C TYR A 100 -7.17 11.76 -3.57
N LYS A 101 -7.80 11.33 -4.65
CA LYS A 101 -8.17 9.94 -4.83
C LYS A 101 -6.91 9.15 -5.16
N TYR A 102 -6.66 8.07 -4.43
CA TYR A 102 -5.54 7.17 -4.68
C TYR A 102 -6.04 5.74 -4.73
N GLY A 103 -5.27 4.86 -5.36
CA GLY A 103 -5.53 3.44 -5.38
C GLY A 103 -4.29 2.64 -5.01
N ILE A 104 -4.50 1.50 -4.35
CA ILE A 104 -3.45 0.52 -4.10
C ILE A 104 -3.88 -0.81 -4.70
N ARG A 105 -3.08 -1.28 -5.66
CA ARG A 105 -3.30 -2.54 -6.35
C ARG A 105 -2.25 -3.56 -5.97
N ALA A 106 -2.65 -4.81 -5.79
CA ALA A 106 -1.75 -5.95 -5.70
C ALA A 106 -1.98 -6.94 -6.82
N GLU A 107 -0.90 -7.41 -7.45
CA GLU A 107 -0.91 -8.40 -8.51
C GLU A 107 0.09 -9.52 -8.19
N ALA A 108 -0.27 -10.77 -8.50
CA ALA A 108 0.65 -11.90 -8.44
C ALA A 108 0.53 -12.74 -9.72
N ALA A 109 1.66 -13.02 -10.37
CA ALA A 109 1.71 -13.77 -11.63
C ALA A 109 0.74 -13.27 -12.72
N GLY A 110 0.51 -11.95 -12.78
CA GLY A 110 -0.41 -11.32 -13.74
C GLY A 110 -1.89 -11.43 -13.38
N GLN A 111 -2.24 -11.95 -12.19
CA GLN A 111 -3.59 -11.91 -11.65
C GLN A 111 -3.72 -10.78 -10.64
N GLU A 112 -4.76 -9.97 -10.80
CA GLU A 112 -5.15 -8.97 -9.81
C GLU A 112 -5.70 -9.67 -8.56
N LEU A 113 -5.16 -9.30 -7.40
CA LEU A 113 -5.59 -9.83 -6.11
C LEU A 113 -6.62 -8.90 -5.47
N PHE A 114 -6.39 -7.60 -5.60
CA PHE A 114 -7.33 -6.53 -5.25
C PHE A 114 -6.89 -5.19 -5.87
N ASP A 115 -7.86 -4.29 -5.98
CA ASP A 115 -7.69 -2.87 -6.31
C ASP A 115 -8.67 -2.10 -5.44
N GLU A 116 -8.17 -1.20 -4.61
CA GLU A 116 -8.97 -0.40 -3.66
C GLU A 116 -8.77 1.08 -3.96
N ASP A 117 -9.84 1.88 -3.88
CA ASP A 117 -9.93 3.29 -4.32
C ASP A 117 -10.23 4.29 -3.16
N PRO A 118 -9.32 4.45 -2.20
CA PRO A 118 -9.51 5.39 -1.08
C PRO A 118 -9.25 6.87 -1.37
N TRP A 119 -9.57 7.69 -0.37
CA TRP A 119 -9.33 9.13 -0.37
C TRP A 119 -8.27 9.56 0.64
N LEU A 120 -7.36 10.43 0.19
CA LEU A 120 -6.45 11.20 1.03
C LEU A 120 -6.93 12.65 1.07
N ILE A 121 -7.26 13.14 2.26
CA ILE A 121 -7.66 14.53 2.49
C ILE A 121 -6.53 15.23 3.25
N ILE A 122 -5.92 16.24 2.64
CA ILE A 122 -4.89 17.07 3.25
C ILE A 122 -5.52 18.40 3.70
N LEU A 123 -5.45 18.66 5.01
CA LEU A 123 -6.01 19.85 5.68
C LEU A 123 -5.00 20.99 5.81
#